data_AF-A0A381XCB0-F1
#
_entry.id   AF-A0A381XCB0-F1
#
_cell.length_a   1.000
_cell.length_b   1.000
_cell.length_c   1.000
_cell.angle_alpha   90.00
_cell.angle_beta   90.00
_cell.angle_gamma   90.00
#
_symmetry.space_group_name_H-M   'P 1'
#
loop_
_entity.id
_entity.type
_entity.pdbx_description
1 polymer ?
#
loop_
_entity_poly.entity_id
_entity_poly.type
_entity_poly.pdbx_seq_one_letter_code
_entity_poly.pdbx_strand_id
1 'polypeptide(L)'
;MSVIAPKFRLGYLIKGITDNIFWIIILVTLIAVPVVQIVLIYIDFPIIDGEIWNPFRVLDAMTHPERALPLVKSFMQTDLFKVVAFPGFGFAALIAAAVIFVERKMLAKLQLRVGPFYCGKVEGILQLMADGLKLISKEIIIPAKADKPLFWAAPVLFAATSAAFVALIPVAPGWVVADIDLGLLAVFAVIGFFPIITILAGWSSNSKFPFIGGIRALYQMVSFEIPLILSLLGI
;
A
#
# COMPACT_ATOMS: atom_id res chain seq x y z
N MET A 1 36.26 26.55 -16.08
CA MET A 1 35.98 28.00 -16.17
C MET A 1 35.07 28.34 -15.00
N SER A 2 35.66 28.85 -13.91
CA SER A 2 34.97 29.11 -12.64
C SER A 2 34.02 30.29 -12.82
N VAL A 3 32.71 30.05 -12.68
CA VAL A 3 31.69 31.11 -12.68
C VAL A 3 31.77 31.82 -11.35
N ILE A 4 32.69 32.79 -11.27
CA ILE A 4 32.80 33.70 -10.14
C ILE A 4 31.52 34.52 -10.09
N ALA A 5 30.66 34.25 -9.12
CA ALA A 5 29.48 35.04 -8.84
C ALA A 5 29.92 36.51 -8.66
N PRO A 6 29.33 37.47 -9.39
CA PRO A 6 29.74 38.87 -9.29
C PRO A 6 29.51 39.34 -7.86
N LYS A 7 30.59 39.80 -7.20
CA LYS A 7 30.67 40.39 -5.85
C LYS A 7 29.37 40.28 -5.04
N PHE A 8 29.18 39.15 -4.35
CA PHE A 8 28.08 38.95 -3.41
C PHE A 8 28.02 40.10 -2.41
N ARG A 9 26.98 40.91 -2.50
CA ARG A 9 26.69 42.02 -1.58
C ARG A 9 25.42 41.67 -0.84
N LEU A 10 25.51 41.54 0.49
CA LEU A 10 24.41 41.15 1.37
C LEU A 10 23.13 41.98 1.11
N GLY A 11 23.28 43.29 0.83
CA GLY A 11 22.15 44.17 0.55
C GLY A 11 21.34 43.81 -0.71
N TYR A 12 21.98 43.28 -1.77
CA TYR A 12 21.25 42.84 -2.97
C TYR A 12 20.55 41.49 -2.74
N LEU A 13 21.14 40.60 -1.94
CA LEU A 13 20.47 39.36 -1.52
C LEU A 13 19.23 39.69 -0.69
N ILE A 14 19.36 40.55 0.33
CA ILE A 14 18.24 40.95 1.20
C ILE A 14 17.13 41.59 0.36
N LYS A 15 17.47 42.53 -0.54
CA LYS A 15 16.51 43.16 -1.45
C LYS A 15 15.79 42.14 -2.34
N GLY A 16 16.55 41.20 -2.94
CA GLY A 16 15.96 40.16 -3.79
C GLY A 16 15.04 39.21 -3.02
N ILE A 17 15.40 38.85 -1.78
CA ILE A 17 14.54 38.05 -0.90
C ILE A 17 13.27 38.81 -0.53
N THR A 18 13.38 40.09 -0.14
CA THR A 18 12.20 40.90 0.21
C THR A 18 11.29 41.15 -0.99
N ASP A 19 11.85 41.41 -2.18
CA ASP A 19 11.06 41.58 -3.41
C ASP A 19 10.35 40.28 -3.77
N ASN A 20 11.03 39.14 -3.69
CA ASN A 20 10.41 37.83 -3.96
C ASN A 20 9.32 37.49 -2.94
N ILE A 21 9.53 37.73 -1.65
CA ILE A 21 8.51 37.51 -0.61
C ILE A 21 7.30 38.40 -0.87
N PHE A 22 7.51 39.67 -1.21
CA PHE A 22 6.44 40.60 -1.55
C PHE A 22 5.62 40.11 -2.74
N TRP A 23 6.27 39.71 -3.83
CA TRP A 23 5.59 39.18 -5.01
C TRP A 23 4.87 37.86 -4.73
N ILE A 24 5.44 36.96 -3.93
CA ILE A 24 4.79 35.71 -3.52
C ILE A 24 3.52 36.01 -2.72
N ILE A 25 3.58 36.90 -1.74
CA ILE A 25 2.42 37.28 -0.92
C ILE A 25 1.32 37.89 -1.80
N ILE A 26 1.68 38.80 -2.71
CA ILE A 26 0.75 39.43 -3.66
C ILE A 26 0.08 38.37 -4.55
N LEU A 27 0.87 37.50 -5.19
CA LEU A 27 0.34 36.48 -6.11
C LEU A 27 -0.55 35.48 -5.39
N VAL A 28 -0.17 35.04 -4.18
CA VAL A 28 -0.99 34.13 -3.38
C VAL A 28 -2.31 34.78 -3.01
N THR A 29 -2.29 36.05 -2.60
CA THR A 29 -3.50 36.72 -2.10
C THR A 29 -4.45 37.14 -3.22
N LEU A 30 -3.92 37.63 -4.35
CA LEU A 30 -4.74 38.11 -5.48
C LEU A 30 -5.18 37.02 -6.44
N ILE A 31 -4.43 35.92 -6.57
CA ILE A 31 -4.72 34.87 -7.56
C ILE A 31 -5.07 33.55 -6.88
N ALA A 32 -4.20 33.05 -6.00
CA ALA A 32 -4.41 31.71 -5.44
C ALA A 32 -5.66 31.63 -4.54
N VAL A 33 -5.87 32.60 -3.65
CA VAL A 33 -7.05 32.60 -2.75
C VAL A 33 -8.37 32.71 -3.54
N PRO A 34 -8.56 33.62 -4.50
CA PRO A 34 -9.79 33.67 -5.30
C PRO A 34 -10.03 32.41 -6.13
N VAL A 35 -8.98 31.84 -6.73
CA VAL A 35 -9.11 30.58 -7.50
C VAL A 35 -9.59 29.45 -6.60
N VAL A 36 -9.02 29.31 -5.40
CA VAL A 36 -9.48 28.32 -4.41
C VAL A 36 -10.95 28.57 -4.04
N GLN A 37 -11.36 29.82 -3.79
CA GLN A 37 -12.76 30.13 -3.48
C GLN A 37 -13.73 29.75 -4.61
N ILE A 38 -13.38 30.04 -5.88
CA ILE A 38 -14.20 29.67 -7.04
C ILE A 38 -14.32 28.15 -7.15
N VAL A 39 -13.22 27.43 -6.96
CA VAL A 39 -13.21 25.95 -6.98
C VAL A 39 -14.09 25.38 -5.87
N LEU A 40 -14.07 25.98 -4.68
CA LEU A 40 -14.87 25.53 -3.54
C LEU A 40 -16.37 25.78 -3.69
N ILE A 41 -16.80 26.70 -4.56
CA ILE A 41 -18.22 26.91 -4.86
C ILE A 41 -18.77 25.83 -5.80
N TYR A 42 -17.92 25.26 -6.66
CA TYR A 42 -18.32 24.25 -7.65
C TYR A 42 -18.20 22.81 -7.16
N ILE A 43 -17.56 22.57 -6.01
CA ILE A 43 -17.39 21.22 -5.45
C ILE A 43 -18.54 20.94 -4.48
N ASP A 44 -19.25 19.84 -4.71
CA ASP A 44 -20.20 19.31 -3.74
C ASP A 44 -19.44 18.69 -2.56
N PHE A 45 -19.68 19.22 -1.36
CA PHE A 45 -19.03 18.73 -0.14
C PHE A 45 -19.80 17.56 0.48
N PRO A 46 -19.09 16.60 1.12
CA PRO A 46 -19.75 15.53 1.84
C PRO A 46 -20.53 16.08 3.04
N ILE A 47 -21.74 15.56 3.24
CA ILE A 47 -22.58 15.84 4.40
C ILE A 47 -22.35 14.71 5.41
N ILE A 48 -21.80 15.05 6.58
CA ILE A 48 -21.52 14.08 7.65
C ILE A 48 -22.26 14.59 8.89
N ASP A 49 -23.10 13.75 9.49
CA ASP A 49 -23.97 14.10 10.63
C ASP A 49 -24.86 15.35 10.40
N GLY A 50 -25.37 15.52 9.18
CA GLY A 50 -26.27 16.64 8.83
C GLY A 50 -25.55 17.98 8.61
N GLU A 51 -24.23 17.99 8.65
CA GLU A 51 -23.40 19.17 8.46
C GLU A 51 -22.59 19.11 7.16
N ILE A 52 -22.58 20.23 6.41
CA ILE A 52 -21.76 20.37 5.20
C ILE A 52 -20.29 20.57 5.62
N TRP A 53 -19.40 19.71 5.12
CA TRP A 53 -17.96 19.76 5.40
C TRP A 53 -17.20 20.62 4.39
N ASN A 54 -17.23 21.93 4.60
CA ASN A 54 -16.39 22.88 3.86
C ASN A 54 -14.94 22.86 4.40
N PRO A 55 -13.92 23.27 3.62
CA PRO A 55 -12.52 23.30 4.09
C PRO A 55 -12.32 24.15 5.35
N PHE A 56 -13.13 25.19 5.53
CA PHE A 56 -13.12 26.01 6.74
C PHE A 56 -13.55 25.24 7.99
N ARG A 57 -14.49 24.30 7.87
CA ARG A 57 -14.87 23.41 8.96
C ARG A 57 -13.84 22.32 9.21
N VAL A 58 -13.15 21.85 8.17
CA VAL A 58 -11.99 20.96 8.33
C VAL A 58 -10.89 21.66 9.12
N LEU A 59 -10.61 22.92 8.82
CA LEU A 59 -9.64 23.74 9.57
C LEU A 59 -10.10 23.99 11.02
N ASP A 60 -11.38 24.27 11.25
CA ASP A 60 -11.93 24.40 12.60
C ASP A 60 -11.84 23.09 13.39
N ALA A 61 -12.05 21.95 12.73
CA ALA A 61 -11.88 20.62 13.30
C ALA A 61 -10.42 20.31 13.68
N MET A 62 -9.42 20.96 13.07
CA MET A 62 -8.02 20.84 13.52
C MET A 62 -7.79 21.53 14.87
N THR A 63 -8.58 22.56 15.20
CA THR A 63 -8.50 23.28 16.47
C THR A 63 -9.44 22.72 17.55
N HIS A 64 -10.56 22.09 17.15
CA HIS A 64 -11.55 21.50 18.04
C HIS A 64 -11.69 19.99 17.80
N PRO A 65 -11.05 19.13 18.62
CA PRO A 65 -11.01 17.69 18.38
C PRO A 65 -12.39 17.00 18.45
N GLU A 66 -13.36 17.61 19.13
CA GLU A 66 -14.72 17.09 19.23
C GLU A 66 -15.46 17.12 17.88
N ARG A 67 -15.19 18.14 17.05
CA ARG A 67 -15.77 18.28 15.71
C ARG A 67 -15.07 17.40 14.69
N ALA A 68 -13.83 16.97 14.94
CA ALA A 68 -13.10 16.06 14.06
C ALA A 68 -13.61 14.62 14.11
N LEU A 69 -14.27 14.20 15.20
CA LEU A 69 -14.72 12.82 15.41
C LEU A 69 -15.66 12.29 14.30
N PRO A 70 -16.73 13.00 13.89
CA PRO A 70 -17.58 12.60 12.76
C PRO A 70 -16.82 12.43 11.45
N LEU A 71 -15.93 13.37 11.14
CA LEU A 71 -15.09 13.34 9.95
C LEU A 71 -14.20 12.09 9.93
N VAL A 72 -13.53 11.82 11.05
CA VAL A 72 -12.65 10.65 11.19
C VAL A 72 -13.45 9.35 11.07
N LYS A 73 -14.63 9.26 11.68
CA LYS A 73 -15.50 8.07 11.56
C LYS A 73 -16.00 7.85 10.13
N SER A 74 -16.43 8.90 9.44
CA SER A 74 -16.85 8.82 8.04
C SER A 74 -15.68 8.41 7.13
N PHE A 75 -14.49 8.97 7.37
CA PHE A 75 -13.28 8.60 6.64
C PHE A 75 -12.93 7.12 6.87
N MET A 76 -13.01 6.65 8.12
CA MET A 76 -12.77 5.25 8.47
C MET A 76 -13.78 4.27 7.83
N GLN A 77 -15.02 4.72 7.59
CA GLN A 77 -16.06 3.90 6.97
C GLN A 77 -16.01 3.88 5.44
N THR A 78 -15.24 4.78 4.84
CA THR A 78 -15.10 4.87 3.38
C THR A 78 -14.41 3.61 2.84
N ASP A 79 -14.87 3.10 1.69
CA ASP A 79 -14.33 1.88 1.06
C ASP A 79 -12.82 2.00 0.79
N LEU A 80 -12.35 3.19 0.40
CA LEU A 80 -10.93 3.46 0.20
C LEU A 80 -10.12 3.23 1.47
N PHE A 81 -10.61 3.68 2.64
CA PHE A 81 -9.91 3.46 3.91
C PHE A 81 -9.92 1.97 4.28
N LYS A 82 -11.06 1.30 4.08
CA LYS A 82 -11.17 -0.14 4.36
C LYS A 82 -10.22 -0.97 3.50
N VAL A 83 -10.08 -0.64 2.21
CA VAL A 83 -9.16 -1.31 1.27
C VAL A 83 -7.70 -1.02 1.59
N VAL A 84 -7.35 0.24 1.89
CA VAL A 84 -5.95 0.66 2.04
C VAL A 84 -5.42 0.40 3.44
N ALA A 85 -6.19 0.74 4.47
CA ALA A 85 -5.72 0.73 5.85
C ALA A 85 -6.17 -0.54 6.58
N PHE A 86 -7.46 -0.65 6.94
CA PHE A 86 -7.98 -1.75 7.76
C PHE A 86 -9.45 -2.04 7.41
N PRO A 87 -9.82 -3.30 7.10
CA PRO A 87 -9.03 -4.55 7.22
C PRO A 87 -8.21 -4.94 5.98
N GLY A 88 -8.13 -4.09 4.95
CA GLY A 88 -7.59 -4.43 3.63
C GLY A 88 -6.07 -4.61 3.52
N PHE A 89 -5.51 -4.24 2.37
CA PHE A 89 -4.16 -4.63 1.94
C PHE A 89 -3.05 -4.10 2.86
N GLY A 90 -3.15 -2.85 3.35
CA GLY A 90 -2.13 -2.28 4.24
C GLY A 90 -2.03 -3.02 5.57
N PHE A 91 -3.16 -3.39 6.17
CA PHE A 91 -3.20 -4.21 7.36
C PHE A 91 -2.60 -5.60 7.12
N ALA A 92 -2.97 -6.26 6.03
CA ALA A 92 -2.39 -7.56 5.67
C ALA A 92 -0.88 -7.48 5.44
N ALA A 93 -0.40 -6.43 4.78
CA ALA A 93 1.04 -6.20 4.56
C ALA A 93 1.80 -5.98 5.88
N LEU A 94 1.21 -5.25 6.83
CA LEU A 94 1.78 -5.06 8.17
C LEU A 94 1.82 -6.35 8.99
N ILE A 95 0.78 -7.19 8.89
CA ILE A 95 0.80 -8.52 9.50
C ILE A 95 1.88 -9.39 8.86
N ALA A 96 1.93 -9.46 7.53
CA ALA A 96 2.95 -10.24 6.81
C ALA A 96 4.37 -9.79 7.21
N ALA A 97 4.58 -8.48 7.30
CA ALA A 97 5.79 -7.86 7.81
C ALA A 97 6.17 -8.36 9.22
N ALA A 98 5.21 -8.30 10.16
CA ALA A 98 5.42 -8.78 11.52
C ALA A 98 5.71 -10.28 11.56
N VAL A 99 5.01 -11.09 10.78
CA VAL A 99 5.20 -12.55 10.67
C VAL A 99 6.61 -12.87 10.19
N ILE A 100 7.11 -12.20 9.14
CA ILE A 100 8.48 -12.41 8.63
C ILE A 100 9.52 -12.14 9.73
N PHE A 101 9.34 -11.07 10.51
CA PHE A 101 10.26 -10.75 11.60
C PHE A 101 10.21 -11.80 12.72
N VAL A 102 9.01 -12.19 13.14
CA VAL A 102 8.80 -13.22 14.17
C VAL A 102 9.34 -14.57 13.72
N GLU A 103 9.08 -14.98 12.49
CA GLU A 103 9.55 -16.24 11.90
C GLU A 103 11.09 -16.32 11.96
N ARG A 104 11.79 -15.27 11.53
CA ARG A 104 13.27 -15.24 11.61
C ARG A 104 13.77 -15.42 13.04
N LYS A 105 13.12 -14.76 14.01
CA LYS A 105 13.52 -14.84 15.42
C LYS A 105 13.18 -16.21 16.02
N MET A 106 12.05 -16.79 15.64
CA MET A 106 11.63 -18.13 16.07
C MET A 106 12.57 -19.20 15.51
N LEU A 107 12.87 -19.18 14.21
CA LEU A 107 13.80 -20.12 13.58
C LEU A 107 15.20 -20.01 14.16
N ALA A 108 15.65 -18.80 14.48
CA ALA A 108 16.94 -18.60 15.15
C ALA A 108 16.97 -19.26 16.54
N LYS A 109 15.93 -19.05 17.35
CA LYS A 109 15.81 -19.69 18.67
C LYS A 109 15.76 -21.21 18.58
N LEU A 110 15.01 -21.76 17.61
CA LEU A 110 14.96 -23.20 17.35
C LEU A 110 16.33 -23.78 16.98
N GLN A 111 17.15 -23.01 16.26
CA GLN A 111 18.49 -23.39 15.83
C GLN A 111 19.58 -23.01 16.84
N LEU A 112 19.22 -22.57 18.05
CA LEU A 112 20.15 -22.11 19.09
C LEU A 112 21.11 -20.99 18.60
N ARG A 113 20.64 -20.12 17.70
CA ARG A 113 21.35 -18.92 17.24
C ARG A 113 20.55 -17.65 17.52
N VAL A 114 21.22 -16.51 17.49
CA VAL A 114 20.56 -15.21 17.64
C VAL A 114 20.00 -14.76 16.29
N GLY A 115 18.75 -14.30 16.28
CA GLY A 115 18.10 -13.71 15.12
C GLY A 115 18.64 -12.31 14.80
N PRO A 116 17.97 -11.54 13.93
CA PRO A 116 18.37 -10.15 13.67
C PRO A 116 18.48 -9.35 14.98
N PHE A 117 19.66 -8.78 15.24
CA PHE A 117 19.92 -8.04 16.49
C PHE A 117 20.42 -6.61 16.24
N TYR A 118 21.23 -6.40 15.18
CA TYR A 118 21.94 -5.14 14.96
C TYR A 118 21.13 -4.06 14.20
N CYS A 119 20.17 -4.44 13.36
CA CYS A 119 19.40 -3.49 12.55
C CYS A 119 18.29 -2.83 13.37
N GLY A 120 18.68 -1.81 14.15
CA GLY A 120 17.79 -1.05 15.03
C GLY A 120 18.16 -1.23 16.50
N LYS A 121 17.88 -0.20 17.33
CA LYS A 121 18.27 -0.18 18.75
C LYS A 121 17.53 -1.23 19.60
N VAL A 122 16.37 -1.70 19.14
CA VAL A 122 15.54 -2.68 19.82
C VAL A 122 15.51 -3.94 18.97
N GLU A 123 16.28 -4.96 19.35
CA GLU A 123 16.26 -6.34 18.82
C GLU A 123 16.08 -6.50 17.30
N GLY A 124 16.67 -5.61 16.48
CA GLY A 124 16.59 -5.75 15.02
C GLY A 124 15.26 -5.35 14.36
N ILE A 125 14.37 -4.60 15.01
CA ILE A 125 13.03 -4.24 14.46
C ILE A 125 13.11 -3.58 13.07
N LEU A 126 14.17 -2.80 12.79
CA LEU A 126 14.33 -2.12 11.51
C LEU A 126 14.82 -3.03 10.38
N GLN A 127 15.09 -4.32 10.67
CA GLN A 127 15.58 -5.28 9.66
C GLN A 127 14.64 -5.40 8.47
N LEU A 128 13.33 -5.47 8.70
CA LEU A 128 12.37 -5.64 7.61
C LEU A 128 12.32 -4.40 6.72
N MET A 129 12.36 -3.20 7.32
CA MET A 129 12.41 -1.95 6.57
C MET A 129 13.68 -1.87 5.73
N ALA A 130 14.82 -2.33 6.27
CA ALA A 130 16.09 -2.41 5.53
C ALA A 130 16.01 -3.40 4.35
N ASP A 131 15.38 -4.55 4.54
CA ASP A 131 15.17 -5.53 3.47
C ASP A 131 14.27 -4.98 2.36
N GLY A 132 13.18 -4.29 2.72
CA GLY A 132 12.31 -3.60 1.77
C GLY A 132 13.04 -2.52 0.97
N LEU A 133 13.77 -1.64 1.65
CA LEU A 133 14.56 -0.58 1.01
C LEU A 133 15.62 -1.17 0.08
N LYS A 134 16.28 -2.25 0.49
CA LYS A 134 17.25 -2.98 -0.33
C LYS A 134 16.60 -3.54 -1.60
N LEU A 135 15.40 -4.12 -1.51
CA LEU A 135 14.70 -4.69 -2.66
C LEU A 135 14.25 -3.62 -3.65
N ILE A 136 13.76 -2.47 -3.16
CA ILE A 136 13.35 -1.34 -4.03
C ILE A 136 14.56 -0.70 -4.71
N SER A 137 15.71 -0.67 -4.04
CA SER A 137 16.95 -0.10 -4.57
C SER A 137 17.66 -1.00 -5.58
N LYS A 138 17.22 -2.26 -5.75
CA LYS A 138 17.85 -3.19 -6.69
C LYS A 138 17.41 -2.92 -8.12
N GLU A 139 18.33 -3.16 -9.05
CA GLU A 139 18.02 -3.18 -10.48
C GLU A 139 17.09 -4.35 -10.82
N ILE A 140 16.09 -4.07 -11.67
CA ILE A 140 15.13 -5.06 -12.16
C ILE A 140 15.73 -5.73 -13.40
N ILE A 141 16.25 -6.95 -13.23
CA ILE A 141 16.84 -7.73 -14.31
C ILE A 141 15.76 -8.61 -14.95
N ILE A 142 15.46 -8.37 -16.23
CA ILE A 142 14.49 -9.15 -17.01
C ILE A 142 15.25 -9.96 -18.07
N PRO A 143 15.08 -11.29 -18.14
CA PRO A 143 15.77 -12.10 -19.15
C PRO A 143 15.39 -11.67 -20.58
N ALA A 144 16.37 -11.64 -21.50
CA ALA A 144 16.15 -11.17 -22.87
C ALA A 144 15.14 -12.01 -23.66
N LYS A 145 15.03 -13.31 -23.34
CA LYS A 145 14.10 -14.25 -23.98
C LYS A 145 12.74 -14.34 -23.27
N ALA A 146 12.59 -13.70 -22.11
CA ALA A 146 11.35 -13.74 -21.35
C ALA A 146 10.24 -12.95 -22.05
N ASP A 147 9.00 -13.38 -21.85
CA ASP A 147 7.82 -12.64 -22.23
C ASP A 147 7.61 -11.47 -21.25
N LYS A 148 8.07 -10.28 -21.65
CA LYS A 148 8.12 -9.08 -20.80
C LYS A 148 6.77 -8.70 -20.16
N PRO A 149 5.66 -8.56 -20.90
CA PRO A 149 4.38 -8.20 -20.29
C PRO A 149 3.93 -9.23 -19.26
N LEU A 150 4.06 -10.53 -19.55
CA LEU A 150 3.63 -11.58 -18.62
C LEU A 150 4.55 -11.66 -17.39
N PHE A 151 5.85 -11.48 -17.57
CA PHE A 151 6.83 -11.50 -16.49
C PHE A 151 6.61 -10.34 -15.49
N TRP A 152 6.18 -9.18 -15.99
CA TRP A 152 5.78 -8.04 -15.14
C TRP A 152 4.40 -8.21 -14.52
N ALA A 153 3.45 -8.75 -15.27
CA ALA A 153 2.08 -8.93 -14.79
C ALA A 153 1.99 -10.00 -13.70
N ALA A 154 2.81 -11.05 -13.74
CA ALA A 154 2.71 -12.16 -12.81
C ALA A 154 2.81 -11.75 -11.32
N PRO A 155 3.84 -11.00 -10.85
CA PRO A 155 3.88 -10.51 -9.47
C PRO A 155 2.71 -9.61 -9.09
N VAL A 156 2.23 -8.78 -10.03
CA VAL A 156 1.09 -7.87 -9.82
C VAL A 156 -0.20 -8.67 -9.65
N LEU A 157 -0.41 -9.71 -10.46
CA LEU A 157 -1.55 -10.60 -10.36
C LEU A 157 -1.54 -11.34 -9.02
N PHE A 158 -0.38 -11.84 -8.56
CA PHE A 158 -0.27 -12.44 -7.22
C PHE A 158 -0.69 -11.48 -6.10
N ALA A 159 -0.20 -10.24 -6.16
CA ALA A 159 -0.57 -9.22 -5.18
C ALA A 159 -2.07 -8.85 -5.26
N ALA A 160 -2.62 -8.75 -6.48
CA ALA A 160 -4.03 -8.44 -6.71
C ALA A 160 -4.96 -9.55 -6.19
N THR A 161 -4.67 -10.82 -6.49
CA THR A 161 -5.43 -11.96 -5.98
C THR A 161 -5.34 -12.07 -4.46
N SER A 162 -4.16 -11.82 -3.88
CA SER A 162 -4.01 -11.77 -2.42
C SER A 162 -4.81 -10.63 -1.78
N ALA A 163 -4.83 -9.45 -2.41
CA ALA A 163 -5.63 -8.32 -1.93
C ALA A 163 -7.14 -8.60 -2.03
N ALA A 164 -7.59 -9.25 -3.12
CA ALA A 164 -8.97 -9.67 -3.30
C ALA A 164 -9.40 -10.69 -2.23
N PHE A 165 -8.52 -11.61 -1.85
CA PHE A 165 -8.79 -12.56 -0.78
C PHE A 165 -8.98 -11.88 0.58
N VAL A 166 -8.11 -10.93 0.93
CA VAL A 166 -8.21 -10.16 2.18
C VAL A 166 -9.49 -9.33 2.26
N ALA A 167 -9.96 -8.80 1.13
CA ALA A 167 -11.19 -8.00 1.08
C ALA A 167 -12.45 -8.76 1.53
N LEU A 168 -12.45 -10.09 1.42
CA LEU A 168 -13.56 -10.97 1.78
C LEU A 168 -13.53 -11.40 3.25
N ILE A 169 -12.46 -11.11 4.00
CA ILE A 169 -12.31 -11.56 5.39
C ILE A 169 -12.98 -10.54 6.32
N PRO A 170 -14.03 -10.92 7.08
CA PRO A 170 -14.62 -10.05 8.08
C PRO A 170 -13.75 -10.02 9.34
N VAL A 171 -13.35 -8.82 9.78
CA VAL A 171 -12.55 -8.67 11.03
C VAL A 171 -13.42 -8.32 12.23
N ALA A 172 -14.52 -7.59 12.02
CA ALA A 172 -15.53 -7.33 13.03
C ALA A 172 -16.91 -7.14 12.37
N PRO A 173 -18.02 -7.15 13.13
CA PRO A 173 -19.34 -6.82 12.59
C PRO A 173 -19.34 -5.44 11.91
N GLY A 174 -19.73 -5.38 10.64
CA GLY A 174 -19.69 -4.15 9.82
C GLY A 174 -18.29 -3.72 9.35
N TRP A 175 -17.24 -4.46 9.71
CA TRP A 175 -15.85 -4.24 9.32
C TRP A 175 -15.39 -5.34 8.35
N VAL A 176 -15.89 -5.23 7.14
CA VAL A 176 -15.52 -6.01 5.96
C VAL A 176 -15.40 -5.06 4.77
N VAL A 177 -14.49 -5.36 3.84
CA VAL A 177 -14.32 -4.54 2.64
C VAL A 177 -15.42 -4.84 1.63
N ALA A 178 -15.61 -6.13 1.31
CA ALA A 178 -16.66 -6.60 0.42
C ALA A 178 -17.58 -7.56 1.18
N ASP A 179 -18.77 -7.06 1.56
CA ASP A 179 -19.82 -7.89 2.15
C ASP A 179 -20.62 -8.53 1.01
N ILE A 180 -20.51 -9.85 0.87
CA ILE A 180 -21.16 -10.63 -0.20
C ILE A 180 -21.89 -11.80 0.44
N ASP A 181 -23.15 -12.02 0.04
CA ASP A 181 -23.98 -13.12 0.55
C ASP A 181 -23.32 -14.50 0.38
N LEU A 182 -22.50 -14.67 -0.67
CA LEU A 182 -21.74 -15.88 -1.00
C LEU A 182 -20.24 -15.72 -0.70
N GLY A 183 -19.88 -15.07 0.41
CA GLY A 183 -18.47 -14.76 0.74
C GLY A 183 -17.53 -15.96 0.71
N LEU A 184 -17.97 -17.12 1.22
CA LEU A 184 -17.17 -18.34 1.22
C LEU A 184 -16.89 -18.89 -0.19
N LEU A 185 -17.90 -18.87 -1.06
CA LEU A 185 -17.74 -19.30 -2.45
C LEU A 185 -16.84 -18.33 -3.21
N ALA A 186 -16.94 -17.03 -2.92
CA ALA A 186 -16.05 -16.00 -3.45
C ALA A 186 -14.59 -16.25 -3.03
N VAL A 187 -14.34 -16.68 -1.79
CA VAL A 187 -13.00 -17.05 -1.33
C VAL A 187 -12.40 -18.18 -2.17
N PHE A 188 -13.15 -19.25 -2.44
CA PHE A 188 -12.67 -20.34 -3.28
C PHE A 188 -12.43 -19.91 -4.74
N ALA A 189 -13.30 -19.06 -5.28
CA ALA A 189 -13.12 -18.49 -6.61
C ALA A 189 -11.81 -17.69 -6.71
N VAL A 190 -11.46 -16.91 -5.67
CA VAL A 190 -10.21 -16.14 -5.63
C VAL A 190 -9.00 -17.07 -5.50
N ILE A 191 -9.06 -18.10 -4.64
CA ILE A 191 -7.93 -19.02 -4.44
C ILE A 191 -7.58 -19.76 -5.74
N GLY A 192 -8.58 -20.15 -6.54
CA GLY A 192 -8.37 -20.86 -7.81
C GLY A 192 -7.58 -20.09 -8.87
N PHE A 193 -7.32 -18.79 -8.68
CA PHE A 193 -6.42 -18.03 -9.55
C PHE A 193 -4.93 -18.28 -9.26
N PHE A 194 -4.54 -18.63 -8.03
CA PHE A 194 -3.12 -18.81 -7.66
C PHE A 194 -2.39 -19.88 -8.51
N PRO A 195 -2.96 -21.07 -8.78
CA PRO A 195 -2.32 -22.06 -9.63
C PRO A 195 -2.06 -21.52 -11.05
N ILE A 196 -3.02 -20.79 -11.62
CA ILE A 196 -2.93 -20.20 -12.96
C ILE A 196 -1.82 -19.15 -13.01
N ILE A 197 -1.77 -18.24 -12.04
CA ILE A 197 -0.73 -17.20 -11.99
C ILE A 197 0.66 -17.83 -11.82
N THR A 198 0.77 -18.92 -11.06
CA THR A 198 2.03 -19.65 -10.85
C THR A 198 2.57 -20.25 -12.16
N ILE A 199 1.73 -20.89 -12.98
CA ILE A 199 2.18 -21.42 -14.27
C ILE A 199 2.51 -20.32 -15.27
N LEU A 200 1.76 -19.21 -15.27
CA LEU A 200 2.06 -18.04 -16.10
C LEU A 200 3.41 -17.41 -15.73
N ALA A 201 3.75 -17.33 -14.45
CA ALA A 201 5.06 -16.89 -13.99
C ALA A 201 6.18 -17.82 -14.52
N GLY A 202 5.98 -19.14 -14.43
CA GLY A 202 6.92 -20.14 -14.96
C GLY A 202 7.08 -20.06 -16.48
N TRP A 203 5.98 -19.88 -17.22
CA TRP A 203 5.97 -19.74 -18.68
C TRP A 203 6.67 -18.45 -19.13
N SER A 204 6.41 -17.32 -18.46
CA SER A 204 6.95 -16.01 -18.82
C SER A 204 8.47 -15.96 -18.84
N SER A 205 9.13 -16.80 -18.03
CA SER A 205 10.59 -16.86 -17.93
C SER A 205 11.28 -17.49 -19.14
N ASN A 206 10.52 -18.12 -20.05
CA ASN A 206 10.99 -18.78 -21.28
C ASN A 206 12.25 -19.65 -21.08
N SER A 207 12.23 -20.48 -20.04
CA SER A 207 13.33 -21.38 -19.68
C SER A 207 12.77 -22.71 -19.15
N LYS A 208 13.48 -23.80 -19.45
CA LYS A 208 13.06 -25.17 -19.13
C LYS A 208 12.89 -25.40 -17.62
N PHE A 209 13.80 -24.86 -16.80
CA PHE A 209 13.77 -25.11 -15.36
C PHE A 209 12.64 -24.37 -14.62
N PRO A 210 12.44 -23.05 -14.82
CA PRO A 210 11.30 -22.35 -14.25
C PRO A 210 9.96 -22.94 -14.69
N PHE A 211 9.86 -23.40 -15.94
CA PHE A 211 8.64 -24.01 -16.46
C PHE A 211 8.30 -25.34 -15.76
N ILE A 212 9.28 -26.26 -15.66
CA ILE A 212 9.09 -27.53 -14.94
C ILE A 212 8.80 -27.29 -13.45
N GLY A 213 9.47 -26.31 -12.83
CA GLY A 213 9.21 -25.89 -11.46
C GLY A 213 7.78 -25.35 -11.28
N GLY A 214 7.32 -24.52 -12.21
CA GLY A 214 5.95 -23.97 -12.23
C GLY A 214 4.88 -25.06 -12.37
N ILE A 215 5.10 -26.06 -13.24
CA ILE A 215 4.19 -27.21 -13.37
C ILE A 215 4.13 -28.02 -12.07
N ARG A 216 5.26 -28.24 -11.39
CA ARG A 216 5.28 -28.97 -10.10
C ARG A 216 4.51 -28.21 -9.02
N ALA A 217 4.69 -26.89 -8.95
CA ALA A 217 3.96 -26.04 -8.01
C ALA A 217 2.45 -26.01 -8.33
N LEU A 218 2.08 -25.95 -9.62
CA LEU A 218 0.69 -26.06 -10.08
C LEU A 218 0.05 -27.35 -9.56
N TYR A 219 0.66 -28.51 -9.81
CA TYR A 219 0.12 -29.78 -9.36
C TYR A 219 -0.04 -29.83 -7.84
N GLN A 220 0.95 -29.34 -7.10
CA GLN A 220 0.89 -29.27 -5.64
C GLN A 220 -0.31 -28.40 -5.17
N MET A 221 -0.46 -27.19 -5.71
CA MET A 221 -1.52 -26.27 -5.30
C MET A 221 -2.91 -26.85 -5.60
N VAL A 222 -3.13 -27.35 -6.82
CA VAL A 222 -4.43 -27.96 -7.21
C VAL A 222 -4.74 -29.19 -6.36
N SER A 223 -3.75 -30.02 -6.03
CA SER A 223 -3.95 -31.17 -5.14
C SER A 223 -4.37 -30.78 -3.72
N PHE A 224 -3.96 -29.61 -3.22
CA PHE A 224 -4.37 -29.14 -1.88
C PHE A 224 -5.68 -28.35 -1.87
N GLU A 225 -6.17 -27.88 -3.02
CA GLU A 225 -7.47 -27.21 -3.11
C GLU A 225 -8.64 -28.17 -2.87
N ILE A 226 -8.58 -29.40 -3.41
CA ILE A 226 -9.68 -30.36 -3.26
C ILE A 226 -9.92 -30.73 -1.79
N PRO A 227 -8.90 -31.14 -0.99
CA PRO A 227 -9.08 -31.40 0.43
C PRO A 227 -9.55 -30.17 1.21
N LEU A 228 -9.07 -28.97 0.86
CA LEU A 228 -9.50 -27.73 1.50
C LEU A 228 -11.00 -27.50 1.29
N ILE A 229 -11.48 -27.60 0.05
CA ILE A 229 -12.91 -27.45 -0.27
C ILE A 229 -13.74 -28.53 0.44
N LEU A 230 -13.31 -29.79 0.39
CA LEU A 230 -14.01 -30.90 1.04
C LEU A 230 -14.07 -30.75 2.57
N SER A 231 -13.01 -30.26 3.20
CA SER A 231 -12.97 -30.04 4.66
C SER A 231 -14.02 -29.04 5.13
N LEU A 232 -14.41 -28.13 4.25
CA LEU A 232 -15.27 -27.01 4.57
C LEU A 232 -16.74 -27.28 4.22
N LEU A 233 -17.01 -28.17 3.26
CA LEU A 233 -18.36 -28.69 2.97
C LEU A 233 -19.01 -29.42 4.16
N GLY A 234 -18.24 -29.82 5.18
CA GLY A 234 -18.74 -30.46 6.38
C GLY A 234 -19.37 -29.51 7.41
N ILE A 235 -19.34 -28.19 7.18
CA ILE A 235 -19.92 -27.13 8.01
C ILE A 235 -21.19 -26.62 7.34
#